data_AF-A0A0G1YP62-F1
#
_entry.id   AF-A0A0G1YP62-F1
#
_cell.length_a   1.000
_cell.length_b   1.000
_cell.length_c   1.000
_cell.angle_alpha   90.00
_cell.angle_beta   90.00
_cell.angle_gamma   90.00
#
_symmetry.space_group_name_H-M   'P 1'
#
loop_
_entity.id
_entity.type
_entity.pdbx_description
1 polymer ?
#
loop_
_entity_poly.entity_id
_entity_poly.type
_entity_poly.pdbx_seq_one_letter_code
_entity_poly.pdbx_strand_id
1 'polypeptide(L)'
;MKGDQVASWDFKGAYADRPDLIKKAEGEVTRLSGLIGSGAYSDMTLYVGIANQYGLLGAGSLEYEYLGRAIRADVNITSGLPWHNLGVLMERLGALETARVAYEKSTLIQPEMKFYHFAYLEFLTARMKDDTTDIEKEYAAAIQNLGQDSDILSLYAEWKNS
;
A
#
# COMPACT_ATOMS: atom_id res chain seq x y z
N MET A 1 -6.73 -15.53 -15.82
CA MET A 1 -5.46 -15.09 -15.21
C MET A 1 -5.13 -16.07 -14.09
N LYS A 2 -3.94 -16.69 -14.11
CA LYS A 2 -3.44 -17.37 -12.90
C LYS A 2 -3.11 -16.24 -11.92
N GLY A 3 -3.78 -16.21 -10.76
CA GLY A 3 -3.44 -15.25 -9.72
C GLY A 3 -2.00 -15.44 -9.26
N ASP A 4 -1.42 -14.39 -8.68
CA ASP A 4 -0.09 -14.45 -8.08
C ASP A 4 0.01 -15.59 -7.05
N GLN A 5 1.21 -16.13 -6.90
CA GLN A 5 1.55 -17.04 -5.80
C GLN A 5 2.48 -16.33 -4.83
N VAL A 6 2.09 -16.29 -3.56
CA VAL A 6 2.93 -15.79 -2.47
C VAL A 6 3.72 -16.97 -1.88
N ALA A 7 5.04 -16.90 -1.94
CA ALA A 7 5.92 -17.97 -1.47
C ALA A 7 6.00 -18.06 0.07
N SER A 8 6.00 -16.91 0.74
CA SER A 8 5.91 -16.78 2.19
C SER A 8 5.15 -15.50 2.49
N TRP A 9 4.17 -15.58 3.39
CA TRP A 9 3.42 -14.42 3.85
C TRP A 9 4.17 -13.62 4.92
N ASP A 10 5.11 -14.25 5.62
CA ASP A 10 5.91 -13.58 6.62
C ASP A 10 7.31 -13.28 6.09
N PHE A 11 7.88 -12.17 6.56
CA PHE A 11 9.16 -11.63 6.12
C PHE A 11 9.92 -11.03 7.31
N LYS A 12 11.19 -10.68 7.11
CA LYS A 12 11.96 -9.98 8.15
C LYS A 12 11.44 -8.55 8.31
N GLY A 13 10.62 -8.32 9.33
CA GLY A 13 10.09 -6.99 9.66
C GLY A 13 11.19 -6.00 10.09
N ALA A 14 10.88 -4.70 10.04
CA ALA A 14 11.80 -3.64 10.45
C ALA A 14 12.18 -3.71 11.95
N TYR A 15 11.33 -4.31 12.78
CA TYR A 15 11.57 -4.53 14.20
C TYR A 15 12.16 -5.90 14.52
N ALA A 16 12.46 -6.71 13.50
CA ALA A 16 13.16 -7.97 13.70
C ALA A 16 14.45 -7.76 14.51
N ASP A 17 14.70 -8.65 15.46
CA ASP A 17 15.87 -8.61 16.34
C ASP A 17 15.92 -7.39 17.28
N ARG A 18 14.80 -6.67 17.47
CA ARG A 18 14.68 -5.49 18.35
C ARG A 18 13.57 -5.70 19.39
N PRO A 19 13.83 -6.43 20.50
CA PRO A 19 12.79 -6.89 21.42
C PRO A 19 11.94 -5.77 22.03
N ASP A 20 12.54 -4.61 22.32
CA ASP A 20 11.80 -3.46 22.85
C ASP A 20 10.81 -2.89 21.81
N LEU A 21 11.18 -2.89 20.54
CA LEU A 21 10.32 -2.41 19.44
C LEU A 21 9.23 -3.43 19.11
N ILE A 22 9.54 -4.73 19.17
CA ILE A 22 8.56 -5.81 19.06
C ILE A 22 7.48 -5.65 20.14
N LYS A 23 7.89 -5.56 21.41
CA LYS A 23 6.97 -5.38 22.54
C LYS A 23 6.12 -4.11 22.40
N LYS A 24 6.72 -3.02 21.88
CA LYS A 24 5.98 -1.78 21.61
C LYS A 24 4.92 -1.99 20.53
N ALA A 25 5.25 -2.62 19.41
CA ALA A 25 4.29 -2.90 18.34
C ALA A 25 3.14 -3.81 18.82
N GLU A 26 3.44 -4.87 19.58
CA GLU A 26 2.43 -5.74 20.19
C GLU A 26 1.51 -4.99 21.16
N GLY A 27 2.09 -4.10 21.96
CA GLY A 27 1.32 -3.20 22.84
C GLY A 27 0.40 -2.27 22.06
N GLU A 28 0.87 -1.72 20.94
CA GLU A 28 0.05 -0.89 20.06
C GLU A 28 -1.06 -1.69 19.37
N VAL A 29 -0.80 -2.92 18.91
CA VAL A 29 -1.84 -3.82 18.40
C VAL A 29 -2.94 -4.04 19.45
N THR A 30 -2.54 -4.30 20.70
CA THR A 30 -3.47 -4.51 21.81
C THR A 30 -4.31 -3.25 22.07
N ARG A 31 -3.64 -2.09 22.15
CA ARG A 31 -4.29 -0.79 22.39
C ARG A 31 -5.29 -0.45 21.29
N LEU A 32 -4.89 -0.56 20.03
CA LEU A 32 -5.74 -0.26 18.87
C LEU A 32 -6.92 -1.22 18.76
N SER A 33 -6.69 -2.51 19.03
CA SER A 33 -7.77 -3.51 19.01
C SER A 33 -8.85 -3.22 20.06
N GLY A 34 -8.47 -2.72 21.23
CA GLY A 34 -9.41 -2.31 22.28
C GLY A 34 -10.24 -1.06 21.94
N LEU A 35 -9.88 -0.32 20.89
CA LEU A 35 -10.62 0.87 20.43
C LEU A 35 -11.63 0.55 19.32
N ILE A 36 -11.60 -0.66 18.74
CA ILE A 36 -12.53 -1.05 17.67
C ILE A 36 -13.97 -0.96 18.17
N GLY A 37 -14.84 -0.30 17.41
CA GLY A 37 -16.24 -0.07 17.79
C GLY A 37 -16.46 0.92 18.94
N SER A 38 -15.41 1.54 19.50
CA SER A 38 -15.55 2.57 20.55
C SER A 38 -16.09 3.91 20.02
N GLY A 39 -16.00 4.14 18.71
CA GLY A 39 -16.34 5.41 18.08
C GLY A 39 -15.28 6.51 18.21
N ALA A 40 -14.16 6.26 18.90
CA ALA A 40 -13.06 7.23 19.02
C ALA A 40 -12.36 7.52 17.68
N TYR A 41 -12.30 6.50 16.82
CA TYR A 41 -11.78 6.56 15.45
C TYR A 41 -12.65 5.70 14.55
N SER A 42 -12.54 5.90 13.23
CA SER A 42 -13.15 4.97 12.28
C SER A 42 -12.48 3.60 12.40
N ASP A 43 -13.27 2.53 12.24
CA ASP A 43 -12.74 1.16 12.25
C ASP A 43 -11.69 0.97 11.14
N MET A 44 -11.86 1.60 9.98
CA MET A 44 -10.86 1.60 8.91
C MET A 44 -9.51 2.14 9.39
N THR A 45 -9.50 3.29 10.08
CA THR A 45 -8.28 3.89 10.62
C THR A 45 -7.60 2.97 11.63
N LEU A 46 -8.38 2.34 12.51
CA LEU A 46 -7.85 1.40 13.49
C LEU A 46 -7.27 0.15 12.83
N TYR A 47 -7.95 -0.41 11.83
CA TYR A 47 -7.47 -1.57 11.08
C TYR A 47 -6.19 -1.26 10.30
N VAL A 48 -6.08 -0.09 9.65
CA VAL A 48 -4.81 0.35 9.03
C VAL A 48 -3.70 0.48 10.08
N GLY A 49 -3.99 1.08 11.23
CA GLY A 49 -3.01 1.22 12.31
C GLY A 49 -2.48 -0.13 12.81
N ILE A 50 -3.36 -1.13 12.95
CA ILE A 50 -2.99 -2.50 13.35
C ILE A 50 -2.19 -3.19 12.24
N ALA A 51 -2.62 -3.10 10.99
CA ALA A 51 -1.89 -3.65 9.85
C ALA A 51 -0.45 -3.11 9.80
N ASN A 52 -0.28 -1.80 9.97
CA ASN A 52 1.04 -1.16 10.01
C ASN A 52 1.94 -1.75 11.11
N GLN A 53 1.39 -2.11 12.28
CA GLN A 53 2.17 -2.79 13.32
C GLN A 53 2.61 -4.18 12.87
N TYR A 54 1.73 -4.95 12.23
CA TYR A 54 2.08 -6.27 11.70
C TYR A 54 3.13 -6.19 10.58
N GLY A 55 3.10 -5.16 9.75
CA GLY A 55 4.15 -4.92 8.75
C GLY A 55 5.52 -4.61 9.37
N LEU A 56 5.56 -3.91 10.51
CA LEU A 56 6.80 -3.68 11.28
C LEU A 56 7.34 -4.98 11.90
N LEU A 57 6.45 -5.86 12.34
CA LEU A 57 6.77 -7.17 12.91
C LEU A 57 7.14 -8.20 11.83
N GLY A 58 6.77 -7.97 10.57
CA GLY A 58 6.96 -8.93 9.49
C GLY A 58 5.88 -10.01 9.40
N ALA A 59 4.78 -9.84 10.11
CA ALA A 59 3.64 -10.75 10.12
C ALA A 59 2.68 -10.44 8.97
N GLY A 60 3.12 -10.68 7.73
CA GLY A 60 2.42 -10.22 6.54
C GLY A 60 1.07 -10.90 6.31
N SER A 61 0.84 -12.11 6.85
CA SER A 61 -0.50 -12.73 6.87
C SER A 61 -1.52 -11.86 7.63
N LEU A 62 -1.10 -11.34 8.79
CA LEU A 62 -1.95 -10.50 9.64
C LEU A 62 -2.06 -9.09 9.08
N GLU A 63 -0.99 -8.54 8.52
CA GLU A 63 -1.04 -7.27 7.79
C GLU A 63 -2.08 -7.34 6.67
N TYR A 64 -2.04 -8.38 5.83
CA TYR A 64 -3.01 -8.61 4.76
C TYR A 64 -4.44 -8.70 5.29
N GLU A 65 -4.66 -9.48 6.34
CA GLU A 65 -5.98 -9.65 6.95
C GLU A 65 -6.56 -8.30 7.39
N TYR A 66 -5.77 -7.51 8.11
CA TYR A 66 -6.21 -6.22 8.65
C TYR A 66 -6.37 -5.14 7.57
N LEU A 67 -5.55 -5.15 6.52
CA LEU A 67 -5.79 -4.31 5.35
C LEU A 67 -7.12 -4.68 4.65
N GLY A 68 -7.42 -5.97 4.53
CA GLY A 68 -8.72 -6.42 4.02
C GLY A 68 -9.89 -5.98 4.90
N ARG A 69 -9.73 -5.98 6.23
CA ARG A 69 -10.74 -5.43 7.16
C ARG A 69 -10.89 -3.91 6.99
N ALA A 70 -9.78 -3.18 6.83
CA ALA A 70 -9.79 -1.74 6.59
C ALA A 70 -10.56 -1.37 5.31
N ILE A 71 -10.28 -2.08 4.21
CA ILE A 71 -10.99 -1.89 2.92
C ILE A 71 -12.49 -2.14 3.08
N ARG A 72 -12.90 -3.20 3.80
CA ARG A 72 -14.33 -3.48 4.03
C ARG A 72 -15.00 -2.49 4.97
N ALA A 73 -14.26 -1.90 5.91
CA ALA A 73 -14.77 -0.91 6.84
C ALA A 73 -14.98 0.47 6.19
N ASP A 74 -14.24 0.78 5.12
CA ASP A 74 -14.45 1.98 4.30
C ASP A 74 -15.63 1.80 3.33
N VAL A 75 -16.84 1.67 3.88
CA VAL A 75 -18.07 1.40 3.12
C VAL A 75 -18.39 2.46 2.05
N ASN A 76 -17.87 3.68 2.23
CA ASN A 76 -18.05 4.78 1.30
C ASN A 76 -16.90 4.93 0.29
N ILE A 77 -15.89 4.05 0.35
CA ILE A 77 -14.72 4.03 -0.54
C ILE A 77 -14.09 5.42 -0.64
N THR A 78 -13.66 5.94 0.51
CA THR A 78 -13.19 7.33 0.66
C THR A 78 -11.68 7.45 0.79
N SER A 79 -10.98 6.35 1.09
CA SER A 79 -9.55 6.38 1.32
C SER A 79 -8.78 5.42 0.42
N GLY A 80 -7.78 5.96 -0.29
CA GLY A 80 -6.81 5.18 -1.04
C GLY A 80 -5.77 4.49 -0.13
N LEU A 81 -5.70 4.86 1.16
CA LEU A 81 -4.63 4.44 2.06
C LEU A 81 -4.56 2.92 2.28
N PRO A 82 -5.68 2.20 2.58
CA PRO A 82 -5.63 0.75 2.73
C PRO A 82 -5.18 0.03 1.45
N TRP A 83 -5.55 0.57 0.28
CA TRP A 83 -5.17 0.04 -1.02
C TRP A 83 -3.69 0.28 -1.34
N HIS A 84 -3.19 1.47 -1.04
CA HIS A 84 -1.76 1.77 -1.14
C HIS A 84 -0.94 0.82 -0.25
N ASN A 85 -1.31 0.67 1.02
CA ASN A 85 -0.61 -0.24 1.94
C ASN A 85 -0.68 -1.70 1.47
N LEU A 86 -1.81 -2.10 0.86
CA LEU A 86 -1.93 -3.42 0.25
C LEU A 86 -0.97 -3.58 -0.94
N GLY A 87 -0.82 -2.54 -1.77
CA GLY A 87 0.18 -2.49 -2.84
C GLY A 87 1.59 -2.73 -2.32
N VAL A 88 1.98 -1.99 -1.28
CA VAL A 88 3.30 -2.12 -0.62
C VAL A 88 3.53 -3.53 -0.09
N LEU A 89 2.54 -4.12 0.59
CA LEU A 89 2.64 -5.48 1.09
C LEU A 89 2.80 -6.48 -0.06
N MET A 90 1.93 -6.42 -1.07
CA MET A 90 1.96 -7.37 -2.18
C MET A 90 3.24 -7.27 -3.00
N GLU A 91 3.77 -6.05 -3.20
CA GLU A 91 5.07 -5.84 -3.84
C GLU A 91 6.18 -6.54 -3.05
N ARG A 92 6.19 -6.37 -1.72
CA ARG A 92 7.16 -7.01 -0.84
C ARG A 92 7.08 -8.53 -0.89
N LEU A 93 5.86 -9.08 -1.02
CA LEU A 93 5.61 -10.51 -1.13
C LEU A 93 5.86 -11.08 -2.54
N GLY A 94 6.21 -10.23 -3.51
CA GLY A 94 6.44 -10.62 -4.90
C GLY A 94 5.16 -10.88 -5.71
N ALA A 95 3.98 -10.58 -5.15
CA ALA A 95 2.70 -10.66 -5.83
C ALA A 95 2.46 -9.38 -6.66
N LEU A 96 3.25 -9.21 -7.72
CA LEU A 96 3.34 -7.95 -8.46
C LEU A 96 2.04 -7.57 -9.18
N GLU A 97 1.28 -8.51 -9.73
CA GLU A 97 -0.02 -8.19 -10.36
C GLU A 97 -1.03 -7.71 -9.33
N THR A 98 -1.02 -8.33 -8.15
CA THR A 98 -1.89 -7.95 -7.03
C THR A 98 -1.49 -6.57 -6.49
N ALA A 99 -0.18 -6.31 -6.41
CA ALA A 99 0.35 -5.00 -6.03
C ALA A 99 -0.08 -3.91 -7.01
N ARG A 100 0.05 -4.17 -8.31
CA ARG A 100 -0.38 -3.27 -9.39
C ARG A 100 -1.84 -2.85 -9.24
N VAL A 101 -2.74 -3.83 -9.08
CA VAL A 101 -4.17 -3.57 -8.89
C VAL A 101 -4.42 -2.74 -7.64
N ALA A 102 -3.72 -3.02 -6.53
CA ALA A 102 -3.90 -2.30 -5.29
C ALA A 102 -3.40 -0.85 -5.36
N TYR A 103 -2.24 -0.60 -5.98
CA TYR A 103 -1.76 0.76 -6.22
C TYR A 103 -2.69 1.53 -7.16
N GLU A 104 -3.15 0.93 -8.27
CA GLU A 104 -4.13 1.56 -9.18
C GLU A 104 -5.41 1.95 -8.44
N LYS A 105 -5.90 1.10 -7.53
CA LYS A 105 -7.07 1.44 -6.72
C LYS A 105 -6.84 2.68 -5.85
N SER A 106 -5.64 2.87 -5.29
CA SER A 106 -5.35 4.04 -4.48
C SER A 106 -5.42 5.35 -5.27
N THR A 107 -4.96 5.36 -6.53
CA THR A 107 -5.02 6.55 -7.41
C THR A 107 -6.45 6.81 -7.91
N LEU A 108 -7.23 5.76 -8.17
CA LEU A 108 -8.63 5.91 -8.58
C LEU A 108 -9.54 6.44 -7.46
N ILE A 109 -9.25 6.11 -6.20
CA ILE A 109 -10.07 6.53 -5.05
C ILE A 109 -9.75 7.97 -4.65
N GLN A 110 -8.47 8.36 -4.70
CA GLN A 110 -8.02 9.72 -4.37
C GLN A 110 -7.07 10.25 -5.45
N PRO A 111 -7.60 10.62 -6.62
CA PRO A 111 -6.78 11.04 -7.76
C PRO A 111 -6.03 12.37 -7.51
N GLU A 112 -6.47 13.18 -6.57
CA GLU A 112 -5.79 14.42 -6.17
C GLU A 112 -4.54 14.17 -5.30
N MET A 113 -4.34 12.94 -4.81
CA MET A 113 -3.26 12.61 -3.89
C MET A 113 -1.99 12.25 -4.66
N LYS A 114 -1.08 13.22 -4.81
CA LYS A 114 0.24 13.03 -5.44
C LYS A 114 0.97 11.78 -4.98
N PHE A 115 0.92 11.52 -3.67
CA PHE A 115 1.62 10.38 -3.06
C PHE A 115 1.22 9.04 -3.68
N TYR A 116 -0.06 8.83 -4.02
CA TYR A 116 -0.50 7.58 -4.62
C TYR A 116 -0.07 7.44 -6.08
N HIS A 117 -0.15 8.52 -6.86
CA HIS A 117 0.35 8.54 -8.23
C HIS A 117 1.85 8.27 -8.28
N PHE A 118 2.62 8.93 -7.41
CA PHE A 118 4.06 8.72 -7.31
C PHE A 118 4.39 7.27 -6.95
N ALA A 119 3.77 6.73 -5.90
CA ALA A 119 4.02 5.34 -5.48
C ALA A 119 3.67 4.33 -6.56
N TYR A 120 2.57 4.54 -7.30
CA TYR A 120 2.18 3.63 -8.36
C TYR A 120 3.14 3.69 -9.55
N LEU A 121 3.53 4.88 -9.99
CA LEU A 121 4.55 5.05 -11.03
C LEU A 121 5.90 4.47 -10.61
N GLU A 122 6.32 4.69 -9.38
CA GLU A 122 7.58 4.15 -8.86
C GLU A 122 7.57 2.62 -8.89
N PHE A 123 6.47 2.01 -8.42
CA PHE A 123 6.26 0.58 -8.51
C PHE A 123 6.31 0.08 -9.97
N LEU A 124 5.55 0.68 -10.89
CA LEU A 124 5.49 0.23 -12.28
C LEU A 124 6.86 0.33 -12.96
N THR A 125 7.53 1.47 -12.82
CA THR A 125 8.83 1.71 -13.45
C THR A 125 9.96 0.87 -12.85
N ALA A 126 9.88 0.50 -11.57
CA ALA A 126 10.89 -0.34 -10.92
C ALA A 126 10.64 -1.85 -11.10
N ARG A 127 9.36 -2.29 -11.09
CA ARG A 127 9.00 -3.72 -11.01
C ARG A 127 8.31 -4.26 -12.25
N MET A 128 7.74 -3.39 -13.07
CA MET A 128 6.93 -3.73 -14.24
C MET A 128 7.33 -2.87 -15.46
N LYS A 129 8.62 -2.57 -15.60
CA LYS A 129 9.14 -1.59 -16.56
C LYS A 129 8.80 -1.89 -18.03
N ASP A 130 8.53 -3.15 -18.34
CA ASP A 130 8.17 -3.61 -19.69
C ASP A 130 6.66 -3.42 -19.97
N ASP A 131 5.83 -3.20 -18.95
CA ASP A 131 4.41 -2.90 -19.06
C ASP A 131 4.18 -1.43 -19.40
N THR A 132 4.73 -1.02 -20.54
CA THR A 132 4.75 0.38 -20.99
C THR A 132 3.35 0.99 -21.08
N THR A 133 2.33 0.19 -21.37
CA THR A 133 0.94 0.66 -21.45
C THR A 133 0.43 1.17 -20.11
N ASP A 134 0.70 0.45 -19.02
CA ASP A 134 0.23 0.83 -17.69
C ASP A 134 1.02 2.05 -17.16
N ILE A 135 2.32 2.13 -17.46
CA ILE A 135 3.15 3.30 -17.13
C ILE A 135 2.65 4.56 -17.83
N GLU A 136 2.41 4.48 -19.14
CA GLU A 136 1.92 5.63 -19.92
C GLU A 136 0.51 6.06 -19.48
N LYS A 137 -0.36 5.09 -19.18
CA LYS A 137 -1.71 5.35 -18.65
C LYS A 137 -1.65 6.06 -17.30
N GLU A 138 -0.85 5.54 -16.37
CA GLU A 138 -0.74 6.12 -15.03
C GLU A 138 -0.08 7.50 -15.08
N TYR A 139 0.97 7.70 -15.88
CA TYR A 139 1.58 9.01 -16.08
C TYR A 139 0.56 10.01 -16.62
N ALA A 140 -0.23 9.64 -17.63
CA ALA A 140 -1.30 10.49 -18.15
C ALA A 140 -2.35 10.84 -17.08
N ALA A 141 -2.75 9.88 -16.25
CA ALA A 141 -3.67 10.10 -15.14
C ALA A 141 -3.08 11.04 -14.08
N ALA A 142 -1.80 10.89 -13.72
CA ALA A 142 -1.11 11.76 -12.78
C ALA A 142 -1.07 13.21 -13.31
N ILE A 143 -0.69 13.42 -14.58
CA ILE A 143 -0.67 14.76 -15.19
C ILE A 143 -2.08 15.36 -15.26
N GLN A 144 -3.10 14.56 -15.55
CA GLN A 144 -4.49 15.02 -15.59
C GLN A 144 -4.96 15.56 -14.23
N ASN A 145 -4.64 14.86 -13.14
CA ASN A 145 -5.17 15.19 -11.82
C ASN A 145 -4.28 16.16 -11.02
N LEU A 146 -2.97 16.16 -11.28
CA LEU A 146 -1.98 16.91 -10.50
C LEU A 146 -1.34 18.04 -11.31
N GLY A 147 -1.50 18.05 -12.63
CA GLY A 147 -0.75 18.92 -13.53
C GLY A 147 0.69 18.46 -13.72
N GLN A 148 1.55 19.40 -14.14
CA GLN A 148 2.97 19.14 -14.40
C GLN A 148 3.80 19.12 -13.12
N ASP A 149 3.52 18.17 -12.23
CA ASP A 149 4.28 17.97 -10.99
C ASP A 149 5.72 17.49 -11.28
N SER A 150 6.71 18.14 -10.67
CA SER A 150 8.12 17.91 -10.96
C SER A 150 8.61 16.51 -10.62
N ASP A 151 8.07 15.90 -9.55
CA ASP A 151 8.51 14.58 -9.09
C ASP A 151 8.01 13.50 -10.07
N ILE A 152 6.75 13.64 -10.51
CA ILE A 152 6.13 12.79 -11.52
C ILE A 152 6.86 12.90 -12.87
N LEU A 153 7.18 14.12 -13.30
CA LEU A 153 7.93 14.36 -14.53
C LEU A 153 9.32 13.73 -14.49
N SER A 154 10.02 13.87 -13.36
CA SER A 154 11.38 13.35 -13.18
C SER A 154 11.38 11.82 -13.22
N LEU A 155 10.49 11.19 -12.47
CA LEU A 155 10.36 9.73 -12.42
C LEU A 155 10.04 9.13 -13.80
N TYR A 156 9.12 9.74 -14.54
CA TYR A 156 8.78 9.29 -15.90
C TYR A 156 9.94 9.48 -16.88
N ALA A 157 10.67 10.61 -16.80
CA ALA A 157 11.84 10.85 -17.64
C ALA A 157 12.98 9.88 -17.35
N GLU A 158 13.21 9.51 -16.08
CA GLU A 158 14.19 8.50 -15.70
C GLU A 158 13.86 7.13 -16.33
N TRP A 159 12.61 6.69 -16.24
CA TRP A 159 12.17 5.45 -16.86
C TRP A 159 12.36 5.45 -18.38
N LYS A 160 11.99 6.54 -19.08
CA LYS A 160 12.18 6.68 -20.53
C LYS A 160 13.63 6.55 -20.99
N ASN A 161 14.58 6.83 -20.11
CA ASN A 161 16.01 6.80 -20.37
C ASN A 161 16.70 5.51 -19.85
N SER A 162 15.94 4.57 -19.27
CA SER A 162 16.45 3.33 -18.65
C SER A 162 16.45 2.11 -19.57
#